data_AF-A0A9W7FYE7-F1
#
_entry.id   AF-A0A9W7FYE7-F1
#
_cell.length_a   1.000
_cell.length_b   1.000
_cell.length_c   1.000
_cell.angle_alpha   90.00
_cell.angle_beta   90.00
_cell.angle_gamma   90.00
#
_symmetry.space_group_name_H-M   'P 1'
#
loop_
_entity.id
_entity.type
_entity.pdbx_description
1 polymer ?
#
loop_
_entity_poly.entity_id
_entity_poly.type
_entity_poly.pdbx_seq_one_letter_code
_entity_poly.pdbx_strand_id
1 'polypeptide(L)'
;MLDGVSRLVCNVVDPAELTRNTHTSPSYRSSAESAFQSVGRSINLLNTDRGIYDVAKSLSLSSPKSGEDLRMLQAVCKEYEMDGIHLPRADREEAAAIKGLI
;
A
#
# COMPACT_ATOMS: atom_id res chain seq x y z
N MET A 1 5.88 -9.44 -9.42
CA MET A 1 5.30 -10.06 -8.20
C MET A 1 4.50 -9.03 -7.41
N LEU A 2 5.03 -7.83 -7.14
CA LEU A 2 4.27 -6.70 -6.57
C LEU A 2 3.08 -6.28 -7.45
N ASP A 3 3.30 -6.13 -8.76
CA ASP A 3 2.25 -5.71 -9.70
C ASP A 3 1.04 -6.67 -9.77
N GLY A 4 1.25 -7.95 -9.43
CA GLY A 4 0.15 -8.92 -9.37
C GLY A 4 -0.74 -8.68 -8.16
N VAL A 5 -0.13 -8.39 -7.01
CA VAL A 5 -0.84 -8.07 -5.77
C VAL A 5 -1.55 -6.73 -5.91
N SER A 6 -0.88 -5.70 -6.43
CA SER A 6 -1.50 -4.39 -6.69
C SER A 6 -2.70 -4.52 -7.61
N ARG A 7 -2.61 -5.28 -8.71
CA ARG A 7 -3.76 -5.53 -9.60
C ARG A 7 -4.93 -6.20 -8.90
N LEU A 8 -4.67 -7.21 -8.06
CA LEU A 8 -5.73 -7.90 -7.32
C LEU A 8 -6.49 -6.92 -6.42
N VAL A 9 -5.77 -6.06 -5.69
CA VAL A 9 -6.35 -5.07 -4.80
C VAL A 9 -7.09 -3.98 -5.58
N CYS A 10 -6.48 -3.42 -6.63
CA CYS A 10 -7.09 -2.39 -7.49
C CYS A 10 -8.42 -2.86 -8.10
N ASN A 11 -8.49 -4.12 -8.54
CA ASN A 11 -9.72 -4.71 -9.10
C ASN A 11 -10.90 -4.73 -8.12
N VAL A 12 -10.68 -4.52 -6.82
CA VAL A 12 -11.73 -4.46 -5.80
C VAL A 12 -11.89 -3.06 -5.23
N VAL A 13 -10.79 -2.35 -4.93
CA VAL A 13 -10.84 -1.03 -4.29
C VAL A 13 -11.38 0.04 -5.23
N ASP A 14 -10.99 0.05 -6.51
CA ASP A 14 -11.41 1.06 -7.48
C ASP A 14 -12.93 1.02 -7.73
N PRO A 15 -13.56 -0.13 -8.02
CA PRO A 15 -15.01 -0.18 -8.18
C PRO A 15 -15.76 0.06 -6.86
N ALA A 16 -15.19 -0.33 -5.70
CA ALA A 16 -15.78 -0.04 -4.39
C ALA A 16 -15.78 1.47 -4.10
N GLU A 17 -14.67 2.16 -4.40
CA GLU A 17 -14.54 3.60 -4.26
C GLU A 17 -15.49 4.34 -5.21
N LEU A 18 -15.59 3.92 -6.47
CA LEU A 18 -16.55 4.49 -7.40
C LEU A 18 -17.99 4.30 -6.90
N THR A 19 -18.35 3.08 -6.51
CA THR A 19 -19.71 2.71 -6.11
C THR A 19 -20.14 3.45 -4.85
N ARG A 20 -19.28 3.55 -3.82
CA ARG A 20 -19.64 4.24 -2.57
C ARG A 20 -19.89 5.74 -2.75
N ASN A 21 -19.22 6.37 -3.73
CA ASN A 21 -19.34 7.81 -3.98
C ASN A 21 -20.44 8.18 -4.98
N THR A 22 -20.78 7.30 -5.92
CA THR A 22 -21.62 7.67 -7.07
C THR A 22 -22.97 6.95 -7.13
N HIS A 23 -23.10 5.79 -6.49
CA HIS A 23 -24.29 4.96 -6.64
C HIS A 23 -25.50 5.59 -5.91
N THR A 24 -26.67 5.60 -6.56
CA THR A 24 -27.88 6.22 -6.01
C THR A 24 -28.49 5.42 -4.85
N SER A 25 -28.38 4.09 -4.91
CA SER A 25 -28.88 3.21 -3.84
C SER A 25 -27.98 3.21 -2.59
N PRO A 26 -28.54 3.52 -1.40
CA PRO A 26 -27.80 3.47 -0.14
C PRO A 26 -27.26 2.09 0.23
N SER A 27 -27.94 1.00 -0.17
CA SER A 27 -27.48 -0.36 0.14
C SER A 27 -26.19 -0.70 -0.61
N TYR A 28 -26.10 -0.32 -1.88
CA TYR A 28 -24.89 -0.49 -2.69
C TYR A 28 -23.74 0.34 -2.14
N ARG A 29 -23.99 1.61 -1.75
CA ARG A 29 -22.95 2.45 -1.15
C ARG A 29 -22.41 1.85 0.15
N SER A 30 -23.27 1.32 1.01
CA SER A 30 -22.89 0.73 2.30
C SER A 30 -22.08 -0.57 2.13
N SER A 31 -22.47 -1.42 1.17
CA SER A 31 -21.70 -2.61 0.83
C SER A 31 -20.35 -2.26 0.23
N ALA A 32 -20.31 -1.26 -0.66
CA ALA A 32 -19.07 -0.78 -1.26
C ALA A 32 -18.12 -0.14 -0.23
N GLU A 33 -18.66 0.62 0.73
CA GLU A 33 -17.90 1.11 1.90
C GLU A 33 -17.24 -0.03 2.67
N SER A 34 -18.02 -1.09 2.96
CA SER A 34 -17.50 -2.25 3.71
C SER A 34 -16.39 -2.97 2.95
N ALA A 35 -16.52 -3.11 1.63
CA ALA A 35 -15.48 -3.68 0.78
C ALA A 35 -14.23 -2.80 0.74
N PHE A 36 -14.40 -1.48 0.56
CA PHE A 36 -13.32 -0.50 0.55
C PHE A 36 -12.52 -0.54 1.86
N GLN A 37 -13.19 -0.52 3.01
CA GLN A 37 -12.56 -0.64 4.32
C GLN A 37 -11.81 -1.98 4.48
N SER A 38 -12.41 -3.09 4.05
CA SER A 38 -11.78 -4.40 4.18
C SER A 38 -10.51 -4.53 3.35
N VAL A 39 -10.54 -4.05 2.10
CA VAL A 39 -9.36 -4.05 1.23
C VAL A 39 -8.32 -3.04 1.71
N GLY A 40 -8.74 -1.87 2.20
CA GLY A 40 -7.84 -0.89 2.80
C GLY A 40 -7.03 -1.43 3.97
N ARG A 41 -7.61 -2.30 4.82
CA ARG A 41 -6.86 -3.01 5.87
C ARG A 41 -5.78 -3.93 5.29
N SER A 42 -6.09 -4.66 4.23
CA SER A 42 -5.11 -5.50 3.54
C SER A 42 -3.99 -4.68 2.90
N ILE A 43 -4.30 -3.53 2.29
CA ILE A 43 -3.30 -2.59 1.75
C ILE A 43 -2.37 -2.09 2.85
N ASN A 44 -2.92 -1.65 3.99
CA ASN A 44 -2.12 -1.18 5.11
C ASN A 44 -1.17 -2.26 5.64
N LEU A 45 -1.63 -3.52 5.75
CA LEU A 45 -0.78 -4.63 6.14
C LEU A 45 0.37 -4.83 5.14
N LEU A 46 0.09 -4.79 3.84
CA LEU A 46 1.10 -4.94 2.80
C LEU A 46 2.12 -3.79 2.82
N ASN A 47 1.65 -2.55 2.90
CA ASN A 47 2.50 -1.34 2.87
C ASN A 47 3.35 -1.16 4.13
N THR A 48 3.03 -1.86 5.22
CA THR A 48 3.81 -1.86 6.47
C THR A 48 4.66 -3.12 6.66
N ASP A 49 4.65 -4.04 5.69
CA ASP A 49 5.44 -5.27 5.76
C ASP A 49 6.92 -5.01 5.45
N ARG A 50 7.78 -5.25 6.45
CA ARG A 50 9.22 -5.02 6.33
C ARG A 50 9.92 -6.04 5.43
N GLY A 51 9.40 -7.26 5.33
CA GLY A 51 9.96 -8.28 4.44
C GLY A 51 9.81 -7.88 2.98
N ILE A 52 8.67 -7.30 2.61
CA ILE A 52 8.44 -6.77 1.26
C ILE A 52 9.42 -5.63 0.97
N TYR A 53 9.60 -4.70 1.91
CA TYR A 53 10.57 -3.62 1.78
C TYR A 53 12.00 -4.12 1.60
N ASP A 54 12.47 -5.03 2.47
CA ASP A 54 13.85 -5.52 2.46
C ASP A 54 14.17 -6.21 1.11
N VAL A 55 13.23 -6.99 0.58
CA VAL A 55 13.35 -7.64 -0.74
C VAL A 55 13.35 -6.60 -1.86
N ALA A 56 12.43 -5.63 -1.84
CA ALA A 56 12.38 -4.57 -2.85
C ALA A 56 13.67 -3.73 -2.87
N LYS A 57 14.20 -3.39 -1.69
CA LYS A 57 15.45 -2.65 -1.53
C LYS A 57 16.63 -3.44 -2.05
N SER A 58 16.76 -4.71 -1.68
CA SER A 58 17.79 -5.62 -2.19
C SER A 58 17.78 -5.66 -3.72
N LEU A 59 16.61 -5.88 -4.33
CA LEU A 59 16.45 -5.97 -5.78
C LEU A 59 16.75 -4.64 -6.50
N SER A 60 16.46 -3.50 -5.86
CA SER A 60 16.79 -2.17 -6.41
C SER A 60 18.29 -1.91 -6.50
N LEU A 61 19.10 -2.59 -5.68
CA LEU A 61 20.55 -2.42 -5.59
C LEU A 61 21.34 -3.40 -6.47
N SER A 62 20.74 -4.53 -6.89
CA SER A 62 21.47 -5.64 -7.48
C SER A 62 21.53 -5.72 -9.03
N SER A 63 20.92 -4.79 -9.80
CA SER A 63 21.07 -4.61 -11.28
C SER A 63 20.67 -5.82 -12.19
N PRO A 64 20.54 -5.70 -13.53
CA PRO A 64 19.91 -4.67 -14.34
C PRO A 64 18.51 -5.15 -14.79
N LYS A 65 17.44 -4.64 -14.18
CA LYS A 65 16.12 -4.79 -14.81
C LYS A 65 15.89 -3.67 -15.82
N SER A 66 14.87 -3.82 -16.66
CA SER A 66 14.40 -2.75 -17.54
C SER A 66 14.29 -1.43 -16.74
N GLY A 67 14.48 -0.29 -17.40
CA GLY A 67 14.41 1.00 -16.73
C GLY A 67 13.09 1.23 -15.99
N GLU A 68 11.99 0.57 -16.40
CA GLU A 68 10.70 0.62 -15.71
C GLU A 68 10.67 -0.18 -14.41
N ASP A 69 11.13 -1.43 -14.40
CA ASP A 69 11.13 -2.25 -13.20
C ASP A 69 11.97 -1.62 -12.08
N LEU A 70 13.11 -1.03 -12.44
CA LEU A 70 13.96 -0.32 -11.48
C LEU A 70 13.26 0.93 -10.94
N ARG A 71 12.62 1.72 -11.81
CA ARG A 71 11.84 2.90 -11.39
C ARG A 71 10.68 2.51 -10.47
N MET A 72 9.98 1.43 -10.77
CA MET A 72 8.89 0.91 -9.95
C MET A 72 9.41 0.48 -8.57
N LEU A 73 10.50 -0.30 -8.51
CA LEU A 73 11.11 -0.70 -7.25
C LEU A 73 11.58 0.50 -6.41
N GLN A 74 12.18 1.51 -7.05
CA GLN A 74 12.59 2.75 -6.37
C GLN A 74 11.40 3.55 -5.85
N ALA A 75 10.31 3.66 -6.64
CA ALA A 75 9.09 4.33 -6.23
C ALA A 75 8.46 3.62 -5.01
N VAL A 76 8.34 2.29 -5.06
CA VAL A 76 7.87 1.47 -3.94
C VAL A 76 8.75 1.68 -2.71
N CYS A 77 10.09 1.58 -2.83
CA CYS A 77 10.97 1.81 -1.68
C CYS A 77 10.78 3.20 -1.08
N LYS A 78 10.60 4.23 -1.91
CA LYS A 78 10.38 5.60 -1.46
C LYS A 78 9.07 5.77 -0.70
N GLU A 79 7.98 5.16 -1.16
CA GLU A 79 6.69 5.18 -0.46
C GLU A 79 6.80 4.54 0.92
N TYR A 80 7.43 3.36 1.00
CA TYR A 80 7.68 2.68 2.27
C TYR A 80 8.58 3.50 3.22
N GLU A 81 9.58 4.18 2.67
CA GLU A 81 10.49 5.05 3.43
C GLU A 81 9.78 6.30 3.96
N MET A 82 8.83 6.89 3.20
CA MET A 82 7.97 7.97 3.68
C MET A 82 7.07 7.54 4.85
N ASP A 83 6.71 6.27 4.91
CA ASP A 83 6.00 5.69 6.04
C ASP A 83 6.91 5.29 7.20
N GLY A 84 8.22 5.52 7.08
CA GLY A 84 9.18 5.33 8.15
C GLY A 84 9.59 3.88 8.36
N ILE A 85 9.29 2.96 7.43
CA ILE A 85 9.57 1.52 7.64
C ILE A 85 11.06 1.23 7.90
N HIS A 86 11.92 2.03 7.27
CA HIS A 86 13.38 1.98 7.35
C HIS A 86 13.92 2.42 8.72
N LEU A 87 13.13 3.15 9.50
CA LEU A 87 13.56 3.68 10.78
C LEU A 87 13.71 2.55 11.83
N PRO A 88 14.61 2.74 12.83
CA PRO A 88 14.63 1.93 14.04
C PRO A 88 13.26 1.88 14.71
N ARG A 89 12.99 0.83 15.51
CA ARG A 89 11.66 0.62 16.09
C ARG A 89 11.21 1.79 16.98
N ALA A 90 12.12 2.35 17.78
CA ALA A 90 11.85 3.49 18.63
C ALA A 90 11.35 4.70 17.82
N ASP A 91 12.05 5.04 16.75
CA ASP A 91 11.73 6.16 15.87
C ASP A 91 10.41 5.92 15.09
N ARG A 92 10.06 4.66 14.81
CA ARG A 92 8.74 4.32 14.22
C ARG A 92 7.59 4.53 15.20
N GLU A 93 7.79 4.19 16.47
CA GLU A 93 6.78 4.41 17.52
C GLU A 93 6.53 5.92 17.70
N GLU A 94 7.59 6.74 17.64
CA GLU A 94 7.47 8.20 17.66
C GLU A 94 6.78 8.76 16.40
N ALA A 95 7.16 8.30 15.22
CA ALA A 95 6.53 8.73 13.96
C ALA A 95 5.05 8.36 13.89
N ALA A 96 4.66 7.19 14.41
CA ALA A 96 3.26 6.77 14.49
C ALA A 96 2.44 7.65 15.45
N ALA A 97 3.04 8.06 16.58
CA ALA A 97 2.40 8.98 17.53
C ALA A 97 2.14 10.36 16.90
N ILE A 98 3.10 10.88 16.12
CA ILE A 98 2.94 12.15 15.40
C ILE A 98 1.86 12.06 14.31
N LYS A 99 1.74 10.91 13.62
CA LYS A 99 0.74 10.67 12.57
C LYS A 99 -0.67 10.38 13.12
N GLY A 100 -0.86 10.28 14.44
CA GLY A 100 -2.16 9.96 15.05
C GLY A 100 -2.63 8.52 14.80
N LEU A 101 -1.68 7.59 14.62
CA LEU A 101 -1.93 6.16 14.38
C LEU A 101 -1.89 5.31 15.66
N ILE A 102 -1.76 5.95 16.83
CA ILE A 102 -1.78 5.35 18.17
C ILE A 102 -2.72 6.16 19.07
#